data_AF-A0A6S7KUS0-F1
#
_entry.id   AF-A0A6S7KUS0-F1
#
_cell.length_a   1.000
_cell.length_b   1.000
_cell.length_c   1.000
_cell.angle_alpha   90.00
_cell.angle_beta   90.00
_cell.angle_gamma   90.00
#
_symmetry.space_group_name_H-M   'P 1'
#
loop_
_entity.id
_entity.type
_entity.pdbx_description
1 polymer ?
#
loop_
_entity_poly.entity_id
_entity_poly.type
_entity_poly.pdbx_seq_one_letter_code
_entity_poly.pdbx_strand_id
1 'polypeptide(L)'
;MLLPLNPLSFFLCHKKLPKDLEDLCRDIYAHFHRSSKRQGVYKEFQSFFDVEPHKLLSPAQTRWLSFQACINRILEQYEALKQHFILVVNEDPTHTIERIHKFTLAYLEFLSYQL
;
A
#
# COMPACT_ATOMS: atom_id res chain seq x y z
N MET A 1 -13.04 17.43 -12.91
CA MET A 1 -12.44 17.07 -14.22
C MET A 1 -11.00 16.68 -13.93
N LEU A 2 -10.73 15.40 -13.71
CA LEU A 2 -9.38 14.90 -13.38
C LEU A 2 -8.54 14.98 -14.66
N LEU A 3 -7.49 15.80 -14.66
CA LEU A 3 -6.55 15.92 -15.78
C LEU A 3 -5.91 14.55 -16.06
N PRO A 4 -5.70 14.17 -17.34
CA PRO A 4 -5.01 12.93 -17.66
C PRO A 4 -3.55 13.10 -17.26
N LEU A 5 -3.16 12.45 -16.17
CA LEU A 5 -1.78 12.42 -15.69
C LEU A 5 -0.90 11.81 -16.79
N ASN A 6 -0.15 12.67 -17.49
CA ASN A 6 0.71 12.30 -18.60
C ASN A 6 1.78 11.30 -18.10
N PRO A 7 2.07 10.20 -18.85
CA PRO A 7 3.12 9.25 -18.51
C PRO A 7 4.48 9.90 -18.16
N LEU A 8 4.80 11.04 -18.77
CA LEU A 8 6.04 11.79 -18.49
C LEU A 8 6.05 12.49 -17.13
N SER A 9 4.92 13.07 -16.69
CA SER A 9 4.80 13.65 -15.35
C SER A 9 4.91 12.59 -14.24
N PHE A 10 4.43 11.37 -14.51
CA PHE A 10 4.55 10.25 -13.58
C PHE A 10 5.97 9.66 -13.52
N PHE A 11 6.66 9.58 -14.66
CA PHE A 11 8.04 9.10 -14.72
C PHE A 11 9.03 10.01 -13.97
N LEU A 12 8.80 11.33 -14.00
CA LEU A 12 9.57 12.29 -13.20
C LEU A 12 9.28 12.16 -11.70
N CYS A 13 8.04 11.81 -11.33
CA CYS A 13 7.65 11.54 -9.95
C CYS A 13 8.40 10.32 -9.37
N HIS A 14 8.62 9.26 -10.17
CA HIS A 14 9.41 8.09 -9.74
C HIS A 14 10.86 8.42 -9.33
N LYS A 15 11.52 9.40 -9.97
CA LYS A 15 12.86 9.84 -9.53
C LYS A 15 12.84 10.64 -8.22
N LYS A 16 11.68 11.17 -7.83
CA LYS A 16 11.48 11.96 -6.61
C LYS A 16 10.75 11.18 -5.52
N LEU A 17 10.24 10.00 -5.82
CA LEU A 17 9.50 9.23 -4.85
C LEU A 17 10.47 8.74 -3.76
N PRO A 18 10.18 9.01 -2.49
CA PRO A 18 11.01 8.55 -1.40
C PRO A 18 11.06 7.02 -1.42
N LYS A 19 12.27 6.48 -1.26
CA LYS A 19 12.53 5.05 -1.20
C LYS A 19 11.68 4.34 -0.13
N ASP A 20 11.29 5.09 0.90
CA ASP A 20 10.40 4.66 1.97
C ASP A 20 9.03 4.18 1.48
N LEU A 21 8.51 4.73 0.36
CA LEU A 21 7.25 4.28 -0.26
C LEU A 21 7.40 2.93 -0.95
N GLU A 22 8.52 2.70 -1.63
CA GLU A 22 8.81 1.40 -2.25
C GLU A 22 9.00 0.31 -1.19
N ASP A 23 9.73 0.64 -0.13
CA ASP A 23 9.96 -0.25 1.00
C ASP A 23 8.66 -0.54 1.75
N LEU A 24 7.77 0.45 1.93
CA LEU A 24 6.43 0.23 2.48
C LEU A 24 5.61 -0.77 1.64
N CYS A 25 5.52 -0.57 0.33
CA CYS A 25 4.82 -1.49 -0.57
C CYS A 25 5.38 -2.93 -0.46
N ARG A 26 6.72 -3.05 -0.37
CA ARG A 26 7.41 -4.33 -0.21
C ARG A 26 7.09 -4.98 1.13
N ASP A 27 7.07 -4.21 2.21
CA ASP A 27 6.79 -4.68 3.56
C ASP A 27 5.35 -5.17 3.71
N ILE A 28 4.39 -4.43 3.12
CA ILE A 28 2.99 -4.83 3.07
C ILE A 28 2.86 -6.15 2.34
N TYR A 29 3.41 -6.24 1.12
CA TYR A 29 3.39 -7.49 0.35
C TYR A 29 4.01 -8.66 1.14
N ALA A 30 5.18 -8.45 1.74
CA ALA A 30 5.88 -9.47 2.51
C ALA A 30 5.09 -9.92 3.76
N HIS A 31 4.35 -9.02 4.42
CA HIS A 31 3.54 -9.34 5.60
C HIS A 31 2.49 -10.40 5.32
N PHE A 32 1.78 -10.25 4.20
CA PHE A 32 0.74 -11.19 3.78
C PHE A 32 1.34 -12.39 3.05
N HIS A 33 2.35 -12.21 2.21
CA HIS A 33 2.98 -13.31 1.47
C HIS A 33 3.53 -14.40 2.38
N ARG A 34 4.11 -14.03 3.53
CA ARG A 34 4.76 -14.97 4.47
C ARG A 34 3.78 -15.79 5.33
N SER A 35 2.48 -15.49 5.32
CA SER A 35 1.51 -16.17 6.18
C SER A 35 0.17 -16.39 5.50
N SER A 36 -0.14 -17.66 5.23
CA SER A 36 -1.45 -18.08 4.72
C SER A 36 -2.58 -17.74 5.70
N LYS A 37 -2.32 -17.80 7.02
CA LYS A 37 -3.26 -17.37 8.06
C LYS A 37 -3.61 -15.89 7.89
N ARG A 38 -2.61 -15.01 7.75
CA ARG A 38 -2.84 -13.56 7.54
C ARG A 38 -3.57 -13.27 6.24
N GLN A 39 -3.30 -14.04 5.17
CA GLN A 39 -4.06 -13.92 3.91
C GLN A 39 -5.53 -14.31 4.08
N GLY A 40 -5.82 -15.36 4.86
CA GLY A 40 -7.19 -15.77 5.18
C GLY A 40 -7.95 -14.68 5.92
N VAL A 41 -7.36 -14.20 7.02
CA VAL A 41 -7.91 -13.09 7.82
C VAL A 41 -8.12 -11.84 6.96
N TYR A 42 -7.17 -11.49 6.10
CA TYR A 42 -7.30 -10.34 5.21
C TYR A 42 -8.43 -10.48 4.19
N LYS A 43 -8.71 -11.69 3.68
CA LYS A 43 -9.87 -11.91 2.79
C LYS A 43 -11.20 -11.70 3.52
N GLU A 44 -11.27 -12.05 4.80
CA GLU A 44 -12.44 -11.76 5.63
C GLU A 44 -12.63 -10.24 5.77
N PHE A 45 -11.54 -9.48 5.96
CA PHE A 45 -11.59 -8.02 5.92
C PHE A 45 -12.04 -7.47 4.57
N GLN A 46 -11.52 -8.00 3.47
CA GLN A 46 -11.96 -7.58 2.12
C GLN A 46 -13.46 -7.80 1.94
N SER A 47 -13.97 -8.97 2.35
CA SER A 47 -15.40 -9.26 2.30
C SER A 47 -16.24 -8.39 3.24
N PHE A 48 -15.71 -8.02 4.40
CA PHE A 48 -16.41 -7.17 5.37
C PHE A 48 -16.53 -5.72 4.88
N PHE A 49 -15.50 -5.21 4.21
CA PHE A 49 -15.48 -3.86 3.65
C PHE A 49 -16.05 -3.77 2.22
N ASP A 50 -16.65 -4.86 1.71
CA ASP A 50 -17.19 -4.98 0.34
C ASP A 50 -16.17 -4.56 -0.74
N VAL A 51 -14.89 -4.87 -0.49
CA VAL A 51 -13.79 -4.62 -1.44
C VAL A 51 -13.54 -5.90 -2.22
N GLU A 52 -13.39 -5.76 -3.53
CA GLU A 52 -13.11 -6.91 -4.40
C GLU A 52 -11.83 -7.63 -3.93
N PRO A 53 -11.88 -8.97 -3.74
CA PRO A 53 -10.80 -9.74 -3.12
C PRO A 53 -9.62 -9.88 -4.07
N HIS A 54 -8.80 -8.83 -4.15
CA HIS A 54 -7.59 -8.80 -4.95
C HIS A 54 -6.37 -9.20 -4.11
N LYS A 55 -5.45 -9.92 -4.76
CA LYS A 55 -4.11 -10.16 -4.18
C LYS A 55 -3.30 -8.87 -4.26
N LEU A 56 -2.58 -8.57 -3.18
CA LEU A 56 -1.57 -7.53 -3.18
C LEU A 56 -0.46 -7.86 -4.18
N LEU A 57 0.00 -6.83 -4.87
CA LEU A 57 1.03 -6.95 -5.90
C LEU A 57 2.42 -6.77 -5.27
N SER A 58 3.39 -7.54 -5.75
CA SER A 58 4.79 -7.35 -5.36
C SER A 58 5.40 -6.21 -6.19
N PRO A 59 6.08 -5.23 -5.57
CA PRO A 59 6.80 -4.22 -6.32
C PRO A 59 7.95 -4.87 -7.12
N ALA A 60 7.85 -4.83 -8.45
CA ALA A 60 8.90 -5.31 -9.34
C ALA A 60 10.07 -4.32 -9.36
N GLN A 61 11.30 -4.80 -9.15
CA GLN A 61 12.51 -3.98 -8.96
C GLN A 61 12.86 -3.04 -10.14
N THR A 62 12.31 -3.23 -11.34
CA THR A 62 12.76 -2.52 -12.55
C THR A 62 11.65 -1.89 -13.39
N ARG A 63 10.39 -1.84 -12.90
CA ARG A 63 9.26 -1.32 -13.69
C ARG A 63 8.32 -0.44 -12.87
N TRP A 64 8.41 0.86 -13.08
CA TRP A 64 7.54 1.88 -12.46
C TRP A 64 6.05 1.65 -12.70
N LEU A 65 5.65 1.12 -13.87
CA LEU A 65 4.25 0.72 -14.14
C LEU A 65 3.75 -0.32 -13.14
N SER A 66 4.61 -1.27 -12.75
CA SER A 66 4.28 -2.27 -11.74
C SER A 66 4.15 -1.66 -10.35
N PHE A 67 4.92 -0.63 -10.05
CA PHE A 67 4.83 0.10 -8.79
C PHE A 67 3.56 0.94 -8.69
N GLN A 68 3.17 1.63 -9.76
CA GLN A 68 1.89 2.35 -9.84
C GLN A 68 0.71 1.38 -9.65
N ALA A 69 0.75 0.21 -10.28
CA ALA A 69 -0.26 -0.82 -10.05
C ALA A 69 -0.31 -1.29 -8.59
N CYS A 70 0.85 -1.40 -7.91
CA CYS A 70 0.91 -1.71 -6.48
C CYS A 70 0.25 -0.62 -5.63
N ILE A 71 0.56 0.66 -5.88
CA ILE A 71 -0.04 1.77 -5.14
C ILE A 71 -1.55 1.80 -5.36
N ASN A 72 -2.02 1.73 -6.60
CA ASN A 72 -3.44 1.74 -6.91
C ASN A 72 -4.17 0.59 -6.19
N ARG A 73 -3.54 -0.60 -6.13
CA ARG A 73 -4.10 -1.74 -5.40
C ARG A 73 -4.16 -1.52 -3.90
N ILE A 74 -3.15 -0.88 -3.32
CA ILE A 74 -3.12 -0.55 -1.88
C ILE A 74 -4.18 0.50 -1.56
N LEU A 75 -4.37 1.51 -2.43
CA LEU A 75 -5.39 2.55 -2.26
C LEU A 75 -6.82 1.98 -2.34
N GLU A 76 -7.07 1.11 -3.32
CA GLU A 76 -8.35 0.40 -3.45
C GLU A 76 -8.71 -0.40 -2.19
N GLN A 77 -7.70 -1.00 -1.55
CA GLN A 77 -7.89 -1.83 -0.36
C GLN A 77 -7.57 -1.11 0.96
N TYR A 78 -7.46 0.21 0.93
CA TYR A 78 -6.92 0.98 2.04
C TYR A 78 -7.70 0.78 3.35
N GLU A 79 -9.04 0.80 3.29
CA GLU A 79 -9.86 0.67 4.50
C GLU A 79 -9.74 -0.73 5.11
N ALA A 80 -9.73 -1.78 4.28
CA ALA A 80 -9.51 -3.15 4.74
C ALA A 80 -8.10 -3.33 5.35
N LEU A 81 -7.07 -2.76 4.73
CA LEU A 81 -5.69 -2.80 5.23
C LEU A 81 -5.57 -2.07 6.57
N LYS A 82 -6.14 -0.87 6.67
CA LYS A 82 -6.11 -0.05 7.87
C LYS A 82 -6.70 -0.80 9.06
N GLN A 83 -7.86 -1.43 8.88
CA GLN A 83 -8.57 -2.13 9.95
C GLN A 83 -7.87 -3.43 10.32
N HIS A 84 -7.32 -4.14 9.34
CA HIS A 84 -6.44 -5.27 9.60
C HIS A 84 -5.24 -4.87 10.46
N PHE A 85 -4.52 -3.81 10.09
CA PHE A 85 -3.36 -3.36 10.85
C PHE A 85 -3.72 -2.81 12.22
N ILE A 86 -4.87 -2.15 12.41
CA ILE A 86 -5.37 -1.74 13.73
C ILE A 86 -5.53 -2.95 14.66
N LEU A 87 -6.10 -4.05 14.16
CA LEU A 87 -6.24 -5.27 14.94
C LEU A 87 -4.88 -5.92 15.24
N VAL A 88 -3.96 -5.93 14.27
CA VAL A 88 -2.59 -6.41 14.48
C VAL A 88 -1.84 -5.54 15.50
N VAL A 89 -2.05 -4.22 15.56
CA VAL A 89 -1.49 -3.35 16.61
C VAL A 89 -2.02 -3.75 17.99
N ASN A 90 -3.31 -4.06 18.09
CA ASN A 90 -3.93 -4.44 19.34
C ASN A 90 -3.39 -5.78 19.88
N GLU A 91 -2.96 -6.67 18.98
CA GLU A 91 -2.29 -7.93 19.34
C GLU A 91 -0.80 -7.74 19.64
N ASP A 92 -0.09 -6.93 18.85
CA ASP A 92 1.35 -6.67 18.97
C ASP A 92 1.68 -5.18 18.64
N PRO A 93 1.79 -4.29 19.64
CA PRO A 93 1.88 -2.84 19.42
C PRO A 93 3.23 -2.37 18.88
N THR A 94 4.34 -3.05 19.20
CA THR A 94 5.70 -2.51 19.05
C THR A 94 6.17 -2.38 17.59
N HIS A 95 5.85 -3.34 16.72
CA HIS A 95 6.27 -3.32 15.31
C HIS A 95 5.22 -2.72 14.36
N THR A 96 4.00 -2.48 14.84
CA THR A 96 2.85 -2.20 13.97
C THR A 96 2.55 -0.70 13.91
N ILE A 97 2.84 0.05 14.98
CA ILE A 97 2.72 1.52 15.01
C ILE A 97 3.70 2.18 14.03
N GLU A 98 4.93 1.69 13.94
CA GLU A 98 5.93 2.19 12.98
C GLU A 98 5.43 2.02 11.52
N ARG A 99 4.73 0.91 11.24
CA ARG A 99 4.20 0.61 9.91
C ARG A 99 3.02 1.50 9.56
N ILE A 100 2.11 1.75 10.50
CA ILE A 100 0.98 2.67 10.31
C ILE A 100 1.47 4.11 10.13
N HIS A 101 2.46 4.53 10.92
CA HIS A 101 3.07 5.86 10.77
C HIS A 101 3.73 6.02 9.40
N LYS A 102 4.44 4.99 8.92
CA LYS A 102 4.98 4.94 7.55
C LYS A 102 3.88 5.02 6.49
N PHE A 103 2.74 4.35 6.68
CA PHE A 103 1.57 4.46 5.79
C PHE A 103 1.03 5.89 5.69
N THR A 104 0.91 6.59 6.82
CA THR A 104 0.41 7.97 6.85
C THR A 104 1.41 8.93 6.22
N LEU A 105 2.71 8.78 6.50
CA LEU A 105 3.77 9.60 5.88
C LEU A 105 3.81 9.41 4.36
N ALA A 106 3.80 8.16 3.89
CA ALA A 106 3.69 7.80 2.48
C ALA A 106 2.54 8.48 1.76
N TYR A 107 1.36 8.52 2.39
CA TYR A 107 0.17 9.16 1.85
C TYR A 107 0.31 10.69 1.82
N LEU A 108 0.82 11.30 2.89
CA LEU A 108 1.06 12.75 2.97
C LEU A 108 2.12 13.20 1.96
N GLU A 109 3.18 12.42 1.77
CA GLU A 109 4.20 12.67 0.75
C GLU A 109 3.60 12.57 -0.65
N PHE A 110 2.84 11.52 -0.95
CA PHE A 110 2.15 11.39 -2.24
C PHE A 110 1.23 12.57 -2.52
N LEU A 111 0.43 13.02 -1.54
CA LEU A 111 -0.42 14.20 -1.66
C LEU A 111 0.39 15.48 -1.89
N SER A 112 1.54 15.64 -1.23
CA SER A 112 2.44 16.79 -1.42
C SER A 112 3.06 16.86 -2.82
N TYR A 113 3.19 15.73 -3.51
CA TYR A 113 3.70 15.67 -4.90
C TYR A 113 2.62 15.90 -5.97
N GLN A 114 1.33 15.85 -5.60
CA GLN A 114 0.20 16.08 -6.51
C GLN A 114 -0.34 17.53 -6.43
N LEU A 115 0.10 18.32 -5.45
CA LEU A 115 -0.13 19.75 -5.28
C LEU A 115 1.04 20.57 -5.85
#